data_AF-A0AA36N1Y2-F1
#
_entry.id   AF-A0AA36N1Y2-F1
#
_cell.length_a   1.000
_cell.length_b   1.000
_cell.length_c   1.000
_cell.angle_alpha   90.00
_cell.angle_beta   90.00
_cell.angle_gamma   90.00
#
_symmetry.space_group_name_H-M   'P 1'
#
loop_
_entity.id
_entity.type
_entity.pdbx_description
1 polymer ?
#
loop_
_entity_poly.entity_id
_entity_poly.type
_entity_poly.pdbx_seq_one_letter_code
_entity_poly.pdbx_strand_id
1 'polypeptide(L)'
;MGRSRSGSRSRSFSMPRKPRETGTVNSWNVERQFGFISCDSSRGDVFLHAEGFRDVDVRDRVKKNGLKRGDGVRFDVKEPGGSGKKLEAKNVELMDNDDSRKRSRGKRSRSRRKARSASPPRRRRSDSRR
;
A
#
# COMPACT_ATOMS: atom_id res chain seq x y z
N MET A 1 -48.82 12.86 12.56
CA MET A 1 -48.21 11.51 12.51
C MET A 1 -47.40 11.38 11.22
N GLY A 2 -46.08 11.58 11.31
CA GLY A 2 -45.17 11.50 10.16
C GLY A 2 -44.89 10.05 9.79
N ARG A 3 -45.13 9.66 8.53
CA ARG A 3 -44.81 8.33 8.03
C ARG A 3 -43.48 8.36 7.29
N SER A 4 -42.62 7.48 7.76
CA SER A 4 -41.20 7.32 7.50
C SER A 4 -40.84 7.16 6.03
N ARG A 5 -39.74 7.81 5.64
CA ARG A 5 -38.99 7.60 4.40
C ARG A 5 -38.34 6.21 4.44
N SER A 6 -38.90 5.20 3.78
CA SER A 6 -38.17 3.97 3.48
C SER A 6 -37.27 4.22 2.26
N GLY A 7 -36.10 4.78 2.52
CA GLY A 7 -34.99 4.66 1.58
C GLY A 7 -34.66 3.18 1.45
N SER A 8 -35.08 2.56 0.35
CA SER A 8 -34.66 1.23 -0.09
C SER A 8 -33.14 1.25 -0.28
N ARG A 9 -32.43 1.01 0.82
CA ARG A 9 -30.97 0.99 0.90
C ARG A 9 -30.51 -0.17 0.06
N SER A 10 -30.10 0.17 -1.17
CA SER A 10 -29.14 -0.54 -2.01
C SER A 10 -29.18 -2.06 -1.89
N ARG A 11 -29.88 -2.68 -2.85
CA ARG A 11 -29.75 -4.09 -3.27
C ARG A 11 -28.49 -4.73 -2.67
N SER A 12 -28.67 -5.48 -1.59
CA SER A 12 -27.71 -6.46 -1.12
C SER A 12 -27.53 -7.48 -2.25
N PHE A 13 -26.63 -7.17 -3.18
CA PHE A 13 -26.10 -8.12 -4.15
C PHE A 13 -25.30 -9.17 -3.37
N SER A 14 -26.02 -10.08 -2.72
CA SER A 14 -25.51 -11.40 -2.33
C SER A 14 -25.48 -12.26 -3.59
N MET A 15 -24.66 -11.85 -4.57
CA MET A 15 -24.13 -12.84 -5.52
C MET A 15 -23.26 -13.80 -4.69
N PRO A 16 -23.31 -15.12 -4.96
CA PRO A 16 -22.41 -16.07 -4.30
C PRO A 16 -20.99 -15.57 -4.55
N ARG A 17 -20.37 -14.99 -3.52
CA ARG A 17 -19.03 -14.44 -3.62
C ARG A 17 -18.14 -15.65 -3.79
N LYS A 18 -17.64 -15.88 -5.01
CA LYS A 18 -16.51 -16.77 -5.23
C LYS A 18 -15.46 -16.43 -4.17
N PRO A 19 -14.78 -17.44 -3.58
CA PRO A 19 -13.82 -17.19 -2.52
C PRO A 19 -12.82 -16.14 -2.99
N ARG A 20 -12.75 -15.04 -2.24
CA ARG A 20 -11.78 -13.97 -2.46
C ARG A 20 -10.40 -14.55 -2.18
N GLU A 21 -9.59 -14.68 -3.20
CA GLU A 21 -8.20 -15.09 -3.06
C GLU A 21 -7.33 -13.90 -2.65
N THR A 22 -6.20 -14.23 -2.06
CA THR A 22 -5.16 -13.28 -1.71
C THR A 22 -3.90 -13.60 -2.48
N GLY A 23 -3.16 -12.57 -2.85
CA GLY A 23 -1.92 -12.74 -3.57
C GLY A 23 -1.01 -11.54 -3.39
N THR A 24 0.19 -11.67 -3.92
CA THR A 24 1.23 -10.65 -3.85
C THR A 24 1.51 -10.13 -5.24
N VAL A 25 1.52 -8.80 -5.41
CA VAL A 25 1.90 -8.20 -6.68
C VAL A 25 3.35 -8.60 -7.00
N ASN A 26 3.54 -9.21 -8.17
CA ASN A 26 4.87 -9.60 -8.65
C ASN A 26 5.48 -8.50 -9.51
N SER A 27 4.70 -7.99 -10.47
CA SER A 27 5.10 -6.90 -11.35
C SER A 27 3.91 -6.00 -11.69
N TRP A 28 4.18 -4.70 -11.83
CA TRP A 28 3.18 -3.70 -12.22
C TRP A 28 3.79 -2.74 -13.23
N ASN A 29 3.08 -2.53 -14.33
CA ASN A 29 3.41 -1.53 -15.34
C ASN A 29 2.43 -0.36 -15.24
N VAL A 30 2.94 0.80 -14.79
CA VAL A 30 2.14 2.02 -14.59
C VAL A 30 1.68 2.60 -15.93
N GLU A 31 2.51 2.54 -16.97
CA GLU A 31 2.19 3.10 -18.29
C GLU A 31 1.02 2.35 -18.95
N ARG A 32 1.06 1.02 -18.87
CA ARG A 32 0.03 0.16 -19.45
C ARG A 32 -1.10 -0.20 -18.47
N GLN A 33 -1.02 0.27 -17.22
CA GLN A 33 -2.01 0.08 -16.16
C GLN A 33 -2.41 -1.39 -15.91
N PHE A 34 -1.45 -2.31 -16.06
CA PHE A 34 -1.64 -3.74 -15.77
C PHE A 34 -0.46 -4.31 -14.99
N GLY A 35 -0.69 -5.47 -14.36
CA GLY A 35 0.34 -6.23 -13.68
C GLY A 35 0.00 -7.70 -13.53
N PHE A 36 0.90 -8.41 -12.86
CA PHE A 36 0.72 -9.82 -12.51
C PHE A 36 0.79 -9.99 -11.00
N ILE A 37 -0.16 -10.74 -10.47
CA ILE A 37 -0.20 -11.13 -9.06
C ILE A 37 0.16 -12.61 -8.99
N SER A 38 1.09 -12.94 -8.09
CA SER A 38 1.33 -14.32 -7.69
C SER A 38 0.33 -14.67 -6.59
N CYS A 39 -0.57 -15.61 -6.90
CA CYS A 39 -1.51 -16.14 -5.92
C CYS A 39 -0.93 -17.41 -5.30
N ASP A 40 -1.10 -17.58 -3.99
CA ASP A 40 -0.66 -18.80 -3.29
C ASP A 40 -1.61 -19.98 -3.57
N SER A 41 -2.91 -19.69 -3.72
CA SER A 41 -3.97 -20.67 -4.02
C SER A 41 -3.92 -21.16 -5.47
N SER A 42 -3.50 -20.28 -6.40
CA SER A 42 -3.49 -20.58 -7.82
C SER A 42 -2.09 -20.91 -8.32
N ARG A 43 -1.94 -22.04 -9.03
CA ARG A 43 -0.67 -22.48 -9.65
C ARG A 43 -0.17 -21.60 -10.80
N GLY A 44 -0.74 -20.41 -11.02
CA GLY A 44 -0.38 -19.52 -12.12
C GLY A 44 -0.49 -18.04 -11.77
N ASP A 45 0.18 -17.22 -12.59
CA ASP A 45 0.08 -15.76 -12.47
C ASP A 45 -1.33 -15.27 -12.82
N VAL A 46 -1.90 -14.48 -11.93
CA VAL A 46 -3.20 -13.85 -12.16
C VAL A 46 -2.98 -12.48 -12.79
N PHE A 47 -3.66 -12.25 -13.92
CA PHE A 47 -3.64 -10.98 -14.62
C PHE A 47 -4.46 -9.93 -13.85
N LEU A 48 -3.83 -8.80 -13.57
CA LEU A 48 -4.43 -7.66 -12.88
C LEU A 48 -4.49 -6.45 -13.82
N HIS A 49 -5.66 -5.83 -13.93
CA HIS A 49 -5.84 -4.55 -14.62
C HIS A 49 -6.24 -3.45 -13.63
N ALA A 50 -5.86 -2.19 -13.89
CA ALA A 50 -6.27 -1.07 -13.04
C ALA A 50 -7.78 -0.87 -12.98
N GLU A 51 -8.54 -1.28 -14.01
CA GLU A 51 -10.00 -1.29 -13.97
C GLU A 51 -10.60 -2.46 -13.18
N GLY A 52 -9.79 -3.46 -12.82
CA GLY A 52 -10.22 -4.56 -11.95
C GLY A 52 -10.45 -4.13 -10.50
N PHE A 53 -9.94 -2.97 -10.10
CA PHE A 53 -10.15 -2.40 -8.78
C PHE A 53 -11.59 -1.94 -8.62
N ARG A 54 -12.24 -2.44 -7.56
CA ARG A 54 -13.63 -2.10 -7.25
C ARG A 54 -13.76 -0.65 -6.78
N ASP A 55 -12.75 -0.19 -6.07
CA ASP A 55 -12.73 1.12 -5.43
C ASP A 55 -12.05 2.16 -6.35
N VAL A 56 -12.71 3.29 -6.54
CA VAL A 56 -12.25 4.37 -7.42
C VAL A 56 -11.02 5.06 -6.83
N ASP A 57 -10.99 5.29 -5.52
CA ASP A 57 -9.87 5.93 -4.85
C ASP A 57 -8.63 5.04 -4.90
N VAL A 58 -8.81 3.73 -4.70
CA VAL A 58 -7.72 2.75 -4.86
C VAL A 58 -7.22 2.73 -6.30
N ARG A 59 -8.13 2.70 -7.28
CA ARG A 59 -7.78 2.75 -8.70
C ARG A 59 -6.96 3.99 -9.04
N ASP A 60 -7.39 5.17 -8.62
CA ASP A 60 -6.67 6.43 -8.84
C ASP A 60 -5.30 6.42 -8.18
N ARG A 61 -5.19 5.90 -6.95
CA ARG A 61 -3.90 5.72 -6.25
C ARG A 61 -2.98 4.79 -7.03
N VAL A 62 -3.46 3.66 -7.51
CA VAL A 62 -2.68 2.70 -8.30
C VAL A 62 -2.24 3.30 -9.64
N LYS A 63 -3.10 4.07 -10.30
CA LYS A 63 -2.75 4.75 -11.55
C LYS A 63 -1.70 5.84 -11.35
N LYS A 64 -1.77 6.60 -10.25
CA LYS A 64 -0.84 7.70 -9.95
C LYS A 64 0.49 7.23 -9.35
N ASN A 65 0.44 6.32 -8.39
CA ASN A 65 1.61 5.86 -7.64
C ASN A 65 2.17 4.51 -8.11
N GLY A 66 1.41 3.73 -8.87
CA GLY A 66 1.74 2.35 -9.18
C GLY A 66 1.56 1.40 -8.01
N LEU A 67 1.66 0.10 -8.31
CA LEU A 67 1.85 -0.96 -7.31
C LEU A 67 3.30 -1.38 -7.24
N LYS A 68 3.73 -1.85 -6.07
CA LYS A 68 5.07 -2.37 -5.86
C LYS A 68 5.04 -3.88 -5.75
N ARG A 69 6.15 -4.51 -6.13
CA ARG A 69 6.37 -5.92 -5.84
C ARG A 69 6.32 -6.12 -4.31
N GLY A 70 5.50 -7.06 -3.85
CA GLY A 70 5.27 -7.29 -2.42
C GLY A 70 3.98 -6.68 -1.86
N ASP A 71 3.26 -5.85 -2.64
CA ASP A 71 1.96 -5.33 -2.20
C ASP A 71 0.96 -6.49 -2.14
N GLY A 72 0.34 -6.66 -0.97
CA GLY A 72 -0.69 -7.65 -0.74
C GLY A 72 -2.01 -7.18 -1.32
N VAL A 73 -2.68 -8.04 -2.09
CA VAL A 73 -3.95 -7.73 -2.71
C VAL A 73 -4.94 -8.85 -2.50
N ARG A 74 -6.21 -8.49 -2.36
CA ARG A 74 -7.34 -9.41 -2.27
C ARG A 74 -8.20 -9.25 -3.51
N PHE A 75 -8.56 -10.34 -4.16
CA PHE A 75 -9.27 -10.32 -5.44
C PHE A 75 -10.11 -11.57 -5.63
N ASP A 76 -11.11 -11.46 -6.50
CA ASP A 76 -11.89 -12.59 -6.97
C ASP A 76 -11.21 -13.14 -8.24
N VAL A 77 -10.75 -14.38 -8.22
CA VAL A 77 -10.26 -15.05 -9.43
C VAL A 77 -11.44 -15.42 -10.31
N LYS A 78 -11.42 -14.89 -11.53
CA LYS A 78 -12.31 -15.35 -12.59
C LYS A 78 -11.52 -16.24 -13.53
N GLU A 79 -11.88 -17.52 -13.54
CA GLU A 79 -11.51 -18.41 -14.63
C GLU A 79 -12.27 -17.95 -15.89
N PRO A 80 -11.57 -17.43 -16.92
CA PRO A 80 -12.21 -17.19 -18.20
C PRO A 80 -12.67 -18.54 -18.77
N GLY A 81 -13.94 -18.67 -19.13
CA GLY A 81 -14.58 -19.94 -19.55
C GLY A 81 -14.11 -20.52 -20.88
N GLY A 82 -12.80 -20.45 -21.19
CA GLY A 82 -12.19 -21.05 -22.37
C GLY A 82 -10.83 -21.65 -22.00
N SER A 83 -10.69 -22.93 -22.29
CA SER A 83 -9.49 -23.75 -22.10
C SER A 83 -8.26 -23.08 -22.74
N GLY A 84 -7.46 -22.37 -21.93
CA GLY A 84 -6.24 -21.68 -22.39
C GLY A 84 -6.17 -20.18 -22.08
N LYS A 85 -7.21 -19.56 -21.52
CA LYS A 85 -7.15 -18.15 -21.09
C LYS A 85 -6.57 -18.04 -19.67
N LYS A 86 -5.70 -17.04 -19.48
CA LYS A 86 -5.02 -16.76 -18.19
C LYS A 86 -6.01 -16.21 -17.17
N LEU A 87 -5.81 -16.55 -15.89
CA LEU A 87 -6.67 -16.13 -14.78
C LEU A 87 -6.75 -14.61 -14.68
N GLU A 88 -7.95 -14.06 -14.48
CA GLU A 88 -8.17 -12.61 -14.36
C GLU A 88 -8.64 -12.27 -12.94
N ALA A 89 -8.00 -11.29 -12.31
CA ALA A 89 -8.40 -10.75 -11.02
C ALA A 89 -9.51 -9.69 -11.19
N LYS A 90 -10.63 -9.86 -10.49
CA LYS A 90 -11.72 -8.86 -10.38
C LYS A 90 -11.98 -8.48 -8.94
N ASN A 91 -12.69 -7.36 -8.74
CA ASN A 91 -13.03 -6.83 -7.43
C ASN A 91 -11.80 -6.66 -6.53
N VAL A 92 -10.74 -6.11 -7.10
CA VAL A 92 -9.43 -6.05 -6.44
C VAL A 92 -9.43 -4.98 -5.36
N GLU A 93 -8.93 -5.35 -4.19
CA GLU A 93 -8.77 -4.53 -3.00
C GLU A 93 -7.31 -4.60 -2.54
N LEU A 94 -6.66 -3.45 -2.35
CA LEU A 94 -5.33 -3.40 -1.76
C LEU A 94 -5.44 -3.76 -0.27
N MET A 95 -4.68 -4.75 0.16
CA MET A 95 -4.44 -4.94 1.58
C MET A 95 -3.33 -3.98 1.97
N ASP A 96 -3.63 -3.05 2.89
CA ASP A 96 -2.63 -2.11 3.39
C ASP A 96 -1.52 -2.91 4.08
N ASN A 97 -0.44 -3.18 3.34
CA ASN A 97 0.70 -3.86 3.89
C ASN A 97 1.40 -2.85 4.80
N ASP A 98 1.42 -3.13 6.10
CA ASP A 98 2.01 -2.31 7.17
C ASP A 98 3.51 -2.02 6.96
N ASP A 99 4.11 -2.48 5.87
CA ASP A 99 5.48 -2.15 5.45
C ASP A 99 5.68 -0.65 5.20
N SER A 100 4.61 0.09 4.87
CA SER A 100 4.68 1.54 4.71
C SER A 100 4.95 2.30 6.02
N ARG A 101 4.74 1.69 7.21
CA ARG A 101 5.12 2.30 8.50
C ARG A 101 6.63 2.31 8.75
N LYS A 102 7.43 1.61 7.91
CA LYS A 102 8.90 1.60 8.02
C LYS A 102 9.64 2.63 7.13
N ARG A 103 8.94 3.49 6.37
CA ARG A 103 9.60 4.59 5.63
C ARG A 103 9.35 6.00 6.18
N SER A 104 8.49 6.17 7.19
CA SER A 104 8.26 7.49 7.83
C SER A 104 8.77 7.60 9.27
N ARG A 105 9.25 6.53 9.90
CA ARG A 105 9.89 6.59 11.22
C ARG A 105 11.40 6.79 11.07
N GLY A 106 11.84 8.05 10.98
CA GLY A 106 13.19 8.39 11.41
C GLY A 106 14.06 9.26 10.53
N LYS A 107 13.51 10.22 9.76
CA LYS A 107 14.27 11.47 9.56
C LYS A 107 14.18 12.36 10.80
N ARG A 108 14.52 11.82 11.97
CA ARG A 108 14.86 12.64 13.13
C ARG A 108 16.30 13.10 12.89
N SER A 109 16.38 14.19 12.14
CA SER A 109 17.48 15.14 12.10
C SER A 109 18.41 14.94 13.29
N ARG A 110 19.54 14.26 13.05
CA ARG A 110 20.72 14.36 13.92
C ARG A 110 21.32 15.75 13.69
N SER A 111 20.53 16.78 14.03
CA SER A 111 21.01 18.11 14.34
C SER A 111 21.76 18.00 15.68
N ARG A 112 22.96 17.42 15.63
CA ARG A 112 24.00 17.68 16.61
C ARG A 112 24.94 18.71 16.00
N ARG A 113 24.37 19.88 15.67
CA ARG A 113 25.12 21.13 15.54
C ARG A 113 24.55 22.09 16.58
N LYS A 114 24.96 21.88 17.83
CA LYS A 114 25.01 22.96 18.82
C LYS A 114 26.45 23.07 19.30
N ALA A 115 27.27 23.64 18.44
CA ALA A 115 28.45 24.34 18.90
C ALA A 115 27.98 25.46 19.82
N ARG A 116 28.56 25.55 21.02
CA ARG A 116 28.83 26.82 21.73
C ARG A 116 29.70 26.52 22.96
N SER A 117 30.88 27.17 22.94
CA SER A 117 31.77 27.51 24.05
C SER A 117 32.43 26.38 24.86
N ALA A 118 33.56 25.89 24.35
CA ALA A 118 34.65 25.39 25.19
C ALA A 118 35.94 26.13 24.81
N SER A 119 36.06 27.39 25.24
CA SER A 119 37.36 28.04 25.40
C SER A 119 37.79 27.82 26.85
N PRO A 120 38.98 27.29 27.13
CA PRO A 120 39.40 26.99 28.50
C PRO A 120 39.62 28.28 29.29
N PRO A 121 39.12 28.40 30.54
CA PRO A 121 39.46 29.53 31.39
C PRO A 121 40.92 29.44 31.81
N ARG A 122 41.72 30.42 31.35
CA ARG A 122 43.04 30.72 31.90
C ARG A 122 42.90 31.10 33.36
N ARG A 123 43.20 30.18 34.29
CA ARG A 123 43.42 30.53 35.69
C ARG A 123 44.88 30.86 35.91
N ARG A 124 45.12 32.16 36.10
CA ARG A 124 46.30 32.77 36.73
C ARG A 124 46.70 31.96 37.97
N ARG A 125 47.95 31.49 38.03
CA ARG A 125 48.65 31.30 39.30
C ARG A 125 49.48 32.55 39.54
N SER A 126 49.07 33.32 40.52
CA SER A 126 49.93 34.22 41.26
C SER A 126 50.95 33.34 41.99
N ASP A 127 52.24 33.55 41.75
CA ASP A 127 53.23 33.34 42.79
C ASP A 127 54.20 34.51 42.74
N SER A 128 53.99 35.39 43.71
CA SER A 128 54.98 36.32 44.21
C SER A 128 56.06 35.52 44.93
N ARG A 129 57.33 35.66 44.54
CA ARG A 129 58.41 35.94 45.50
C ARG A 129 59.69 36.39 44.80
N ARG A 130 60.20 37.46 45.38
CA ARG A 130 61.55 38.01 45.34
C ARG A 130 62.52 37.08 46.05
#